data_AF-A0A5N8UMU9-F1
#
_entry.id   AF-A0A5N8UMU9-F1
#
_cell.length_a   1.000
_cell.length_b   1.000
_cell.length_c   1.000
_cell.angle_alpha   90.00
_cell.angle_beta   90.00
_cell.angle_gamma   90.00
#
_symmetry.space_group_name_H-M   'P 1'
#
loop_
_entity.id
_entity.type
_entity.pdbx_description
1 polymer ?
#
loop_
_entity_poly.entity_id
_entity_poly.type
_entity_poly.pdbx_seq_one_letter_code
_entity_poly.pdbx_strand_id
1 'polypeptide(L)'
;MVSQNAESAIALALAGSIEAYGKQLEVIQGWTNGGLPMFESAMRVMFDGFIKDGVSGSELEDLFQLAIMDYISHSSEYADLPPGMEAKMMHYLESTGSGSHGYHEGWDGTQFANETADIFNFMLASAPDGSLCHDILTYMKVEQGAPASLEQQYRNNFDKQGGFVGDANYPNSAGLSPMLRMALMAAYLDQYPDVTQDTIEMFLTASVGELDAYIINNTPGTDYTDAMDFLFKNDGEADNEGWREVTQNGHTVIDWFGTGLDAAYFKNMYTDFPPRELTDDDIKEVNRIGDQVKMIQQTLKYWIQISRDEQMAIARNI
;
A
#
# COMPACT_ATOMS: atom_id res chain seq x y z
N MET A 1 15.21 20.30 -28.63
CA MET A 1 14.79 18.92 -28.29
C MET A 1 15.74 17.98 -29.00
N VAL A 2 16.68 17.37 -28.27
CA VAL A 2 17.54 16.31 -28.81
C VAL A 2 16.69 15.05 -28.82
N SER A 3 16.36 14.53 -30.01
CA SER A 3 15.68 13.24 -30.13
C SER A 3 16.54 12.18 -29.46
N GLN A 4 16.02 11.45 -28.48
CA GLN A 4 16.66 10.21 -28.03
C GLN A 4 16.83 9.31 -29.25
N ASN A 5 18.06 8.92 -29.58
CA ASN A 5 18.26 7.94 -30.63
C ASN A 5 17.73 6.57 -30.16
N ALA A 6 17.25 5.75 -31.09
CA ALA A 6 16.64 4.46 -30.75
C ALA A 6 17.58 3.54 -29.94
N GLU A 7 18.89 3.68 -30.14
CA GLU A 7 19.91 2.93 -29.39
C GLU A 7 19.94 3.27 -27.90
N SER A 8 19.82 4.55 -27.56
CA SER A 8 19.74 5.02 -26.17
C SER A 8 18.43 4.58 -25.52
N ALA A 9 17.33 4.55 -26.28
CA ALA A 9 16.04 4.06 -25.78
C ALA A 9 16.09 2.56 -25.41
N ILE A 10 16.77 1.73 -26.21
CA ILE A 10 16.96 0.30 -25.91
C ILE A 10 17.84 0.12 -24.66
N ALA A 11 18.94 0.87 -24.54
CA ALA A 11 19.79 0.81 -23.37
C ALA A 11 19.05 1.23 -22.08
N LEU A 12 18.23 2.29 -22.16
CA LEU A 12 17.38 2.74 -21.05
C LEU A 12 16.32 1.70 -20.67
N ALA A 13 15.68 1.06 -21.65
CA ALA A 13 14.69 0.01 -21.38
C ALA A 13 15.31 -1.21 -20.69
N LEU A 14 16.50 -1.63 -21.12
CA LEU A 14 17.24 -2.74 -20.49
C LEU A 14 17.70 -2.37 -19.07
N ALA A 15 18.18 -1.14 -18.86
CA ALA A 15 18.54 -0.65 -17.53
C ALA A 15 17.33 -0.58 -16.59
N GLY A 16 16.19 -0.05 -17.06
CA GLY A 16 14.94 -0.01 -16.30
C GLY A 16 14.42 -1.41 -15.96
N SER A 17 14.63 -2.40 -16.83
CA SER A 17 14.28 -3.79 -16.54
C SER A 17 15.12 -4.37 -15.39
N ILE A 18 16.42 -4.03 -15.31
CA ILE A 18 17.28 -4.45 -14.19
C ILE A 18 16.79 -3.85 -12.88
N GLU A 19 16.41 -2.57 -12.88
CA GLU A 19 15.86 -1.89 -11.70
C GLU A 19 14.54 -2.54 -11.24
N ALA A 20 13.64 -2.85 -12.18
CA ALA A 20 12.38 -3.52 -11.87
C ALA A 20 12.59 -4.88 -11.19
N TYR A 21 13.55 -5.68 -11.67
CA TYR A 21 13.91 -6.94 -11.02
C TYR A 21 14.58 -6.75 -9.65
N GLY A 22 15.34 -5.67 -9.46
CA GLY A 22 15.88 -5.29 -8.14
C GLY A 22 14.77 -5.05 -7.13
N LYS A 23 13.75 -4.27 -7.51
CA LYS A 23 12.58 -4.01 -6.67
C LYS A 23 11.82 -5.30 -6.32
N GLN A 24 11.69 -6.24 -7.26
CA GLN A 24 11.08 -7.55 -6.97
C GLN A 24 11.85 -8.35 -5.93
N LEU A 25 13.19 -8.31 -5.96
CA LEU A 25 14.01 -8.97 -4.93
C LEU A 25 13.89 -8.28 -3.57
N GLU A 26 13.83 -6.95 -3.55
CA GLU A 26 13.61 -6.17 -2.32
C GLU A 26 12.25 -6.50 -1.69
N VAL A 27 11.20 -6.65 -2.51
CA VAL A 27 9.87 -7.09 -2.05
C VAL A 27 9.91 -8.48 -1.43
N ILE A 28 10.52 -9.46 -2.11
CA ILE A 28 10.65 -10.83 -1.58
C ILE A 28 11.45 -10.84 -0.27
N GLN A 29 12.56 -10.11 -0.23
CA GLN A 29 13.40 -9.99 0.95
C GLN A 29 12.64 -9.33 2.11
N GLY A 30 11.92 -8.25 1.82
CA GLY A 30 11.14 -7.50 2.80
C GLY A 30 10.15 -8.39 3.53
N TRP A 31 9.41 -9.21 2.78
CA TRP A 31 8.42 -10.12 3.36
C TRP A 31 8.98 -11.12 4.38
N THR A 32 10.23 -11.53 4.20
CA THR A 32 10.86 -12.55 5.06
C THR A 32 11.57 -11.97 6.29
N ASN A 33 11.84 -10.66 6.32
CA ASN A 33 12.53 -10.00 7.43
C ASN A 33 11.57 -9.36 8.45
N GLY A 34 10.33 -9.07 8.05
CA GLY A 34 9.38 -8.34 8.89
C GLY A 34 9.76 -6.86 9.02
N GLY A 35 9.15 -6.18 10.00
CA GLY A 35 9.36 -4.76 10.29
C GLY A 35 9.08 -3.86 9.09
N LEU A 36 9.84 -2.76 9.02
CA LEU A 36 9.65 -1.73 7.99
C LEU A 36 9.80 -2.27 6.55
N PRO A 37 10.77 -3.13 6.22
CA PRO A 37 10.86 -3.73 4.88
C PRO A 37 9.62 -4.51 4.44
N MET A 38 8.99 -5.28 5.35
CA MET A 38 7.73 -5.98 5.06
C MET A 38 6.60 -4.97 4.83
N PHE A 39 6.51 -3.97 5.72
CA PHE A 39 5.52 -2.91 5.66
C PHE A 39 5.55 -2.15 4.31
N GLU A 40 6.75 -1.73 3.88
CA GLU A 40 6.98 -1.07 2.59
C GLU A 40 6.65 -1.95 1.39
N SER A 41 7.08 -3.22 1.44
CA SER A 41 6.82 -4.19 0.38
C SER A 41 5.32 -4.40 0.19
N ALA A 42 4.58 -4.47 1.29
CA ALA A 42 3.13 -4.59 1.28
C ALA A 42 2.44 -3.35 0.69
N MET A 43 2.86 -2.15 1.09
CA MET A 43 2.36 -0.90 0.49
C MET A 43 2.63 -0.82 -1.01
N ARG A 44 3.80 -1.29 -1.45
CA ARG A 44 4.15 -1.32 -2.89
C ARG A 44 3.23 -2.23 -3.69
N VAL A 45 2.94 -3.43 -3.18
CA VAL A 45 2.04 -4.38 -3.83
C VAL A 45 0.63 -3.80 -3.94
N MET A 46 0.12 -3.17 -2.87
CA MET A 46 -1.18 -2.50 -2.90
C MET A 46 -1.21 -1.38 -3.95
N PHE A 47 -0.19 -0.51 -3.97
CA PHE A 47 -0.10 0.57 -4.94
C PHE A 47 -0.10 0.06 -6.39
N ASP A 48 0.77 -0.91 -6.70
CA ASP A 48 0.87 -1.50 -8.04
C ASP A 48 -0.45 -2.20 -8.44
N GLY A 49 -1.17 -2.78 -7.47
CA GLY A 49 -2.51 -3.34 -7.65
C GLY A 49 -3.55 -2.29 -8.05
N PHE A 50 -3.63 -1.18 -7.31
CA PHE A 50 -4.62 -0.12 -7.57
C PHE A 50 -4.41 0.55 -8.93
N ILE A 51 -3.18 0.82 -9.33
CA ILE A 51 -2.93 1.56 -10.59
C ILE A 51 -3.12 0.71 -11.85
N LYS A 52 -3.25 -0.62 -11.72
CA LYS A 52 -3.34 -1.55 -12.85
C LYS A 52 -4.66 -1.45 -13.60
N ASP A 53 -5.77 -1.34 -12.86
CA ASP A 53 -7.13 -1.36 -13.42
C ASP A 53 -7.77 0.04 -13.49
N GLY A 54 -7.02 1.07 -13.06
CA GLY A 54 -7.48 2.44 -12.91
C GLY A 54 -8.06 2.69 -11.53
N VAL A 55 -8.08 3.95 -11.11
CA VAL A 55 -8.46 4.35 -9.74
C VAL A 55 -9.77 5.13 -9.76
N SER A 56 -10.70 4.76 -8.89
CA SER A 56 -12.00 5.41 -8.76
C SER A 56 -12.62 5.26 -7.36
N GLY A 57 -13.47 6.23 -6.97
CA GLY A 57 -14.22 6.15 -5.72
C GLY A 57 -13.31 6.06 -4.49
N SER A 58 -13.55 5.05 -3.64
CA SER A 58 -12.79 4.82 -2.41
C SER A 58 -11.31 4.49 -2.68
N GLU A 59 -10.94 4.04 -3.88
CA GLU A 59 -9.55 3.76 -4.23
C GLU A 59 -8.68 5.04 -4.21
N LEU A 60 -9.29 6.23 -4.39
CA LEU A 60 -8.57 7.50 -4.19
C LEU A 60 -8.20 7.72 -2.72
N GLU A 61 -9.07 7.32 -1.81
CA GLU A 61 -8.85 7.42 -0.38
C GLU A 61 -7.85 6.36 0.08
N ASP A 62 -7.92 5.15 -0.47
CA ASP A 62 -6.96 4.08 -0.24
C ASP A 62 -5.55 4.48 -0.68
N LEU A 63 -5.40 5.09 -1.87
CA LEU A 63 -4.11 5.66 -2.28
C LEU A 63 -3.63 6.74 -1.31
N PHE A 64 -4.53 7.59 -0.81
CA PHE A 64 -4.14 8.61 0.15
C PHE A 64 -3.68 8.02 1.48
N GLN A 65 -4.34 6.95 1.97
CA GLN A 65 -3.87 6.21 3.13
C GLN A 65 -2.46 5.65 2.92
N LEU A 66 -2.19 5.01 1.78
CA LEU A 66 -0.84 4.51 1.47
C LEU A 66 0.22 5.62 1.50
N ALA A 67 -0.09 6.79 0.95
CA ALA A 67 0.83 7.92 0.99
C ALA A 67 1.09 8.43 2.42
N ILE A 68 0.07 8.44 3.28
CA ILE A 68 0.21 8.80 4.69
C ILE A 68 1.05 7.75 5.42
N MET A 69 0.77 6.47 5.19
CA MET A 69 1.47 5.36 5.84
C MET A 69 2.96 5.41 5.54
N ASP A 70 3.34 5.58 4.27
CA ASP A 70 4.74 5.71 3.84
C ASP A 70 5.42 6.95 4.43
N TYR A 71 4.73 8.09 4.46
CA TYR A 71 5.29 9.31 5.03
C TYR A 71 5.62 9.15 6.52
N ILE A 72 4.70 8.57 7.29
CA ILE A 72 4.86 8.41 8.74
C ILE A 72 5.89 7.34 9.07
N SER A 73 5.91 6.21 8.36
CA SER A 73 6.89 5.15 8.57
C SER A 73 8.32 5.61 8.30
N HIS A 74 8.50 6.64 7.47
CA HIS A 74 9.77 7.30 7.17
C HIS A 74 9.97 8.65 7.87
N SER A 75 9.19 8.95 8.90
CA SER A 75 9.25 10.25 9.59
C SER A 75 10.63 10.63 10.15
N SER A 76 11.52 9.67 10.40
CA SER A 76 12.92 9.95 10.78
C SER A 76 13.82 10.41 9.64
N GLU A 77 13.41 10.17 8.39
CA GLU A 77 14.15 10.50 7.17
C GLU A 77 13.51 11.67 6.41
N TYR A 78 12.21 11.89 6.61
CA TYR A 78 11.43 12.95 5.95
C TYR A 78 11.38 14.22 6.80
N ALA A 79 10.74 15.26 6.28
CA ALA A 79 10.56 16.49 7.03
C ALA A 79 9.61 16.28 8.23
N ASP A 80 9.97 16.88 9.36
CA ASP A 80 9.16 16.85 10.59
C ASP A 80 7.73 17.33 10.32
N LEU A 81 6.75 16.62 10.90
CA LEU A 81 5.35 16.97 10.80
C LEU A 81 5.05 18.28 11.56
N PRO A 82 4.29 19.22 10.96
CA PRO A 82 3.76 20.36 11.67
C PRO A 82 2.90 19.94 12.87
N PRO A 83 2.81 20.77 13.94
CA PRO A 83 1.98 20.46 15.09
C PRO A 83 0.54 20.11 14.71
N GLY A 84 0.07 18.95 15.19
CA GLY A 84 -1.28 18.44 14.94
C GLY A 84 -1.48 17.75 13.58
N MET A 85 -0.48 17.73 12.70
CA MET A 85 -0.61 17.04 11.40
C MET A 85 -0.65 15.52 11.56
N GLU A 86 0.16 14.96 12.45
CA GLU A 86 0.15 13.52 12.78
C GLU A 86 -1.24 13.08 13.26
N ALA A 87 -1.85 13.84 14.18
CA ALA A 87 -3.20 13.53 14.67
C ALA A 87 -4.23 13.51 13.53
N LYS A 88 -4.18 14.49 12.60
CA LYS A 88 -5.04 14.48 11.42
C LYS A 88 -4.80 13.23 10.57
N MET A 89 -3.54 12.91 10.28
CA MET A 89 -3.17 11.72 9.52
C MET A 89 -3.67 10.43 10.18
N MET A 90 -3.61 10.32 11.51
CA MET A 90 -4.16 9.17 12.24
C MET A 90 -5.67 9.00 12.07
N HIS A 91 -6.45 10.09 11.98
CA HIS A 91 -7.87 10.00 11.63
C HIS A 91 -8.09 9.53 10.19
N TYR A 92 -7.22 9.92 9.26
CA TYR A 92 -7.31 9.40 7.89
C TYR A 92 -7.04 7.89 7.82
N LEU A 93 -6.04 7.41 8.56
CA LEU A 93 -5.73 5.97 8.63
C LEU A 93 -6.86 5.17 9.30
N GLU A 94 -7.55 5.75 10.28
CA GLU A 94 -8.68 5.11 10.95
C GLU A 94 -9.94 5.06 10.07
N SER A 95 -10.38 6.21 9.54
CA SER A 95 -11.78 6.41 9.15
C SER A 95 -12.00 6.63 7.66
N THR A 96 -10.99 6.48 6.81
CA THR A 96 -11.13 6.66 5.35
C THR A 96 -10.78 5.40 4.57
N GLY A 97 -10.90 5.45 3.25
CA GLY A 97 -10.71 4.26 2.41
C GLY A 97 -11.95 3.37 2.41
N SER A 98 -11.84 2.19 1.82
CA SER A 98 -12.99 1.30 1.65
C SER A 98 -13.47 0.59 2.93
N GLY A 99 -13.05 1.02 4.12
CA GLY A 99 -13.03 0.17 5.32
C GLY A 99 -13.80 0.64 6.55
N SER A 100 -14.05 1.94 6.74
CA SER A 100 -14.45 2.42 8.07
C SER A 100 -15.46 3.58 8.05
N HIS A 101 -15.16 4.70 7.38
CA HIS A 101 -16.05 5.88 7.26
C HIS A 101 -16.76 6.30 8.57
N GLY A 102 -16.11 6.13 9.72
CA GLY A 102 -16.66 6.45 11.03
C GLY A 102 -16.87 7.96 11.26
N TYR A 103 -17.81 8.28 12.15
CA TYR A 103 -18.08 9.64 12.63
C TYR A 103 -17.72 9.75 14.10
N HIS A 104 -16.45 10.04 14.35
CA HIS A 104 -15.95 10.30 15.70
C HIS A 104 -15.14 11.60 15.72
N GLU A 105 -15.12 12.25 16.88
CA GLU A 105 -14.48 13.55 17.12
C GLU A 105 -14.78 14.70 16.13
N GLY A 106 -15.91 14.61 15.41
CA GLY A 106 -16.30 15.61 14.41
C GLY A 106 -15.64 15.42 13.05
N TRP A 107 -15.02 14.27 12.80
CA TRP A 107 -14.54 13.86 11.49
C TRP A 107 -15.66 13.25 10.66
N ASP A 108 -16.28 14.09 9.83
CA ASP A 108 -17.20 13.68 8.77
C ASP A 108 -16.55 13.93 7.39
N GLY A 109 -17.25 13.56 6.31
CA GLY A 109 -16.75 13.80 4.95
C GLY A 109 -16.45 15.27 4.63
N THR A 110 -17.08 16.23 5.33
CA THR A 110 -16.75 17.66 5.18
C THR A 110 -15.42 18.00 5.85
N GLN A 111 -15.21 17.50 7.07
CA GLN A 111 -13.99 17.72 7.82
C GLN A 111 -12.79 17.04 7.12
N PHE A 112 -12.91 15.79 6.68
CA PHE A 112 -11.88 15.14 5.87
C PHE A 112 -11.55 15.99 4.63
N ALA A 113 -12.55 16.35 3.83
CA ALA A 113 -12.33 17.19 2.65
C ALA A 113 -11.68 18.55 2.93
N ASN A 114 -11.90 19.16 4.10
CA ASN A 114 -11.29 20.44 4.44
C ASN A 114 -9.79 20.29 4.77
N GLU A 115 -9.39 19.16 5.32
CA GLU A 115 -8.01 18.89 5.75
C GLU A 115 -7.14 18.27 4.64
N THR A 116 -7.77 17.75 3.58
CA THR A 116 -7.08 16.99 2.52
C THR A 116 -5.98 17.77 1.83
N ALA A 117 -6.26 19.00 1.35
CA ALA A 117 -5.28 19.79 0.62
C ALA A 117 -4.04 20.11 1.45
N ASP A 118 -4.21 20.41 2.74
CA ASP A 118 -3.09 20.77 3.60
C ASP A 118 -2.14 19.59 3.79
N ILE A 119 -2.69 18.39 4.08
CA ILE A 119 -1.91 17.17 4.27
C ILE A 119 -1.27 16.73 2.94
N PHE A 120 -2.06 16.67 1.87
CA PHE A 120 -1.60 16.25 0.53
C PHE A 120 -0.45 17.12 0.03
N ASN A 121 -0.62 18.44 0.07
CA ASN A 121 0.39 19.37 -0.45
C ASN A 121 1.64 19.40 0.44
N PHE A 122 1.49 19.25 1.75
CA PHE A 122 2.63 19.14 2.66
C PHE A 122 3.46 17.88 2.33
N MET A 123 2.83 16.71 2.26
CA MET A 123 3.53 15.45 1.96
C MET A 123 4.17 15.50 0.58
N LEU A 124 3.47 15.95 -0.46
CA LEU A 124 4.01 16.04 -1.82
C LEU A 124 5.23 16.99 -1.90
N ALA A 125 5.26 18.06 -1.11
CA ALA A 125 6.38 18.99 -1.10
C ALA A 125 7.58 18.49 -0.25
N SER A 126 7.33 17.56 0.68
CA SER A 126 8.30 17.17 1.71
C SER A 126 8.86 15.76 1.53
N ALA A 127 8.11 14.87 0.88
CA ALA A 127 8.54 13.53 0.54
C ALA A 127 9.65 13.58 -0.54
N PRO A 128 10.76 12.84 -0.38
CA PRO A 128 11.83 12.80 -1.37
C PRO A 128 11.38 12.26 -2.74
N ASP A 129 11.97 12.79 -3.81
CA ASP A 129 11.75 12.27 -5.16
C ASP A 129 12.07 10.77 -5.22
N GLY A 130 11.13 9.98 -5.72
CA GLY A 130 11.25 8.52 -5.86
C GLY A 130 10.88 7.72 -4.61
N SER A 131 10.42 8.37 -3.53
CA SER A 131 9.75 7.65 -2.46
C SER A 131 8.33 7.23 -2.84
N LEU A 132 7.79 6.22 -2.16
CA LEU A 132 6.45 5.71 -2.45
C LEU A 132 5.38 6.78 -2.21
N CYS A 133 5.48 7.55 -1.12
CA CYS A 133 4.61 8.69 -0.85
C CYS A 133 4.64 9.71 -2.01
N HIS A 134 5.83 10.10 -2.46
CA HIS A 134 5.95 11.07 -3.56
C HIS A 134 5.39 10.52 -4.88
N ASP A 135 5.64 9.24 -5.18
CA ASP A 135 5.14 8.56 -6.37
C ASP A 135 3.60 8.48 -6.37
N ILE A 136 3.00 8.08 -5.24
CA ILE A 136 1.53 8.01 -5.09
C ILE A 136 0.91 9.40 -5.27
N LEU A 137 1.39 10.40 -4.54
CA LEU A 137 0.82 11.75 -4.59
C LEU A 137 1.00 12.40 -5.96
N THR A 138 2.12 12.12 -6.64
CA THR A 138 2.32 12.55 -8.03
C THR A 138 1.32 11.89 -8.96
N TYR A 139 1.13 10.57 -8.86
CA TYR A 139 0.13 9.84 -9.64
C TYR A 139 -1.28 10.41 -9.39
N MET A 140 -1.69 10.56 -8.14
CA MET A 140 -3.00 11.12 -7.78
C MET A 140 -3.18 12.54 -8.34
N LYS A 141 -2.14 13.38 -8.29
CA LYS A 141 -2.21 14.74 -8.82
C LYS A 141 -2.34 14.76 -10.34
N VAL A 142 -1.55 13.95 -11.05
CA VAL A 142 -1.45 13.97 -12.52
C VAL A 142 -2.61 13.23 -13.17
N GLU A 143 -2.93 12.03 -12.69
CA GLU A 143 -3.90 11.14 -13.32
C GLU A 143 -5.31 11.32 -12.75
N GLN A 144 -5.43 11.71 -11.48
CA GLN A 144 -6.71 11.79 -10.78
C GLN A 144 -7.16 13.23 -10.47
N GLY A 145 -6.31 14.24 -10.66
CA GLY A 145 -6.64 15.64 -10.36
C GLY A 145 -6.70 15.95 -8.85
N ALA A 146 -6.00 15.18 -8.02
CA ALA A 146 -5.91 15.42 -6.58
C ALA A 146 -5.08 16.69 -6.26
N PRO A 147 -5.33 17.37 -5.12
CA PRO A 147 -6.24 16.98 -4.03
C PRO A 147 -7.73 17.24 -4.32
N ALA A 148 -8.08 18.06 -5.31
CA ALA A 148 -9.46 18.50 -5.52
C ALA A 148 -10.45 17.36 -5.80
N SER A 149 -10.04 16.32 -6.52
CA SER A 149 -10.88 15.14 -6.74
C SER A 149 -11.09 14.31 -5.46
N LEU A 150 -10.05 14.18 -4.63
CA LEU A 150 -10.14 13.50 -3.34
C LEU A 150 -11.03 14.28 -2.34
N GLU A 151 -10.94 15.61 -2.31
CA GLU A 151 -11.87 16.44 -1.54
C GLU A 151 -13.33 16.24 -1.97
N GLN A 152 -13.57 16.17 -3.28
CA GLN A 152 -14.91 15.90 -3.82
C GLN A 152 -15.39 14.50 -3.48
N GLN A 153 -14.50 13.52 -3.47
CA GLN A 153 -14.80 12.15 -3.06
C GLN A 153 -15.30 12.15 -1.61
N TYR A 154 -14.58 12.76 -0.68
CA TYR A 154 -15.03 12.88 0.72
C TYR A 154 -16.33 13.65 0.88
N ARG A 155 -16.52 14.79 0.18
CA ARG A 155 -17.77 15.57 0.31
C ARG A 155 -19.00 14.85 -0.20
N ASN A 156 -18.86 14.04 -1.25
CA ASN A 156 -20.00 13.53 -2.00
C ASN A 156 -20.28 12.04 -1.75
N ASN A 157 -19.28 11.27 -1.30
CA ASN A 157 -19.38 9.81 -1.23
C ASN A 157 -19.02 9.20 0.13
N PHE A 158 -18.57 9.97 1.12
CA PHE A 158 -18.20 9.44 2.45
C PHE A 158 -19.35 8.66 3.13
N ASP A 159 -20.58 9.18 3.03
CA ASP A 159 -21.77 8.59 3.67
C ASP A 159 -22.54 7.63 2.73
N LYS A 160 -21.94 7.22 1.62
CA LYS A 160 -22.68 6.51 0.58
C LYS A 160 -22.93 5.06 0.98
N GLN A 161 -24.17 4.60 0.80
CA GLN A 161 -24.52 3.19 1.01
C GLN A 161 -23.61 2.25 0.22
N GLY A 162 -23.17 1.18 0.89
CA GLY A 162 -22.23 0.21 0.32
C GLY A 162 -20.75 0.62 0.41
N GLY A 163 -20.43 1.71 1.13
CA GLY A 163 -19.05 2.13 1.43
C GLY A 163 -18.51 1.65 2.78
N PHE A 164 -19.34 1.02 3.61
CA PHE A 164 -19.00 0.58 4.96
C PHE A 164 -18.87 -0.93 4.99
N VAL A 165 -17.68 -1.46 5.30
CA VAL A 165 -17.42 -2.89 5.30
C VAL A 165 -18.32 -3.67 6.28
N GLY A 166 -18.66 -3.05 7.42
CA GLY A 166 -19.53 -3.67 8.42
C GLY A 166 -21.01 -3.69 8.03
N ASP A 167 -21.42 -2.94 7.01
CA ASP A 167 -22.82 -2.95 6.58
C ASP A 167 -23.16 -4.27 5.85
N ALA A 168 -24.35 -4.81 6.13
CA ALA A 168 -24.81 -6.06 5.53
C ALA A 168 -24.95 -6.03 3.98
N ASN A 169 -24.90 -4.86 3.36
CA ASN A 169 -24.94 -4.68 1.90
C ASN A 169 -23.57 -4.35 1.30
N TYR A 170 -22.49 -4.40 2.08
CA TYR A 170 -21.14 -4.24 1.56
C TYR A 170 -20.85 -5.36 0.54
N PRO A 171 -20.42 -5.04 -0.69
CA PRO A 171 -20.24 -6.07 -1.71
C PRO A 171 -19.08 -6.99 -1.36
N ASN A 172 -19.30 -8.31 -1.38
CA ASN A 172 -18.21 -9.29 -1.21
C ASN A 172 -17.07 -9.12 -2.22
N SER A 173 -17.34 -8.49 -3.37
CA SER A 173 -16.34 -8.18 -4.40
C SER A 173 -15.57 -6.89 -4.15
N ALA A 174 -15.92 -6.10 -3.13
CA ALA A 174 -15.23 -4.87 -2.78
C ALA A 174 -13.95 -5.17 -1.98
N GLY A 175 -13.02 -4.21 -1.95
CA GLY A 175 -11.76 -4.33 -1.23
C GLY A 175 -11.85 -4.00 0.26
N LEU A 176 -10.71 -4.01 0.93
CA LEU A 176 -10.52 -3.39 2.24
C LEU A 176 -9.53 -2.23 2.11
N SER A 177 -9.62 -1.26 3.02
CA SER A 177 -8.69 -0.15 3.07
C SER A 177 -7.27 -0.66 3.39
N PRO A 178 -6.22 0.02 2.91
CA PRO A 178 -4.84 -0.38 3.17
C PRO A 178 -4.53 -0.58 4.65
N MET A 179 -5.04 0.29 5.52
CA MET A 179 -4.84 0.17 6.96
C MET A 179 -5.44 -1.13 7.51
N LEU A 180 -6.68 -1.47 7.14
CA LEU A 180 -7.31 -2.73 7.58
C LEU A 180 -6.61 -3.96 6.99
N ARG A 181 -6.12 -3.89 5.75
CA ARG A 181 -5.33 -4.98 5.15
C ARG A 181 -4.05 -5.24 5.92
N MET A 182 -3.34 -4.18 6.31
CA MET A 182 -2.12 -4.30 7.10
C MET A 182 -2.40 -4.87 8.49
N ALA A 183 -3.44 -4.38 9.18
CA ALA A 183 -3.82 -4.88 10.50
C ALA A 183 -4.24 -6.36 10.44
N LEU A 184 -5.09 -6.72 9.48
CA LEU A 184 -5.54 -8.10 9.26
C LEU A 184 -4.37 -9.04 8.95
N MET A 185 -3.47 -8.62 8.05
CA MET A 185 -2.30 -9.41 7.67
C MET A 185 -1.33 -9.58 8.85
N ALA A 186 -1.08 -8.54 9.64
CA ALA A 186 -0.24 -8.62 10.83
C ALA A 186 -0.84 -9.61 11.85
N ALA A 187 -2.12 -9.45 12.19
CA ALA A 187 -2.81 -10.34 13.12
C ALA A 187 -2.84 -11.80 12.65
N TYR A 188 -2.87 -12.04 11.33
CA TYR A 188 -2.78 -13.38 10.76
C TYR A 188 -1.37 -13.96 10.87
N LEU A 189 -0.35 -13.21 10.46
CA LEU A 189 1.04 -13.67 10.47
C LEU A 189 1.59 -13.93 11.87
N ASP A 190 1.14 -13.18 12.87
CA ASP A 190 1.48 -13.43 14.27
C ASP A 190 1.05 -14.83 14.77
N GLN A 191 0.00 -15.38 14.20
CA GLN A 191 -0.51 -16.71 14.53
C GLN A 191 -0.04 -17.79 13.55
N TYR A 192 0.10 -17.42 12.27
CA TYR A 192 0.33 -18.33 11.16
C TYR A 192 1.42 -17.77 10.22
N PRO A 193 2.70 -17.78 10.63
CA PRO A 193 3.79 -17.18 9.84
C PRO A 193 4.24 -18.03 8.64
N ASP A 194 3.87 -19.32 8.61
CA ASP A 194 4.18 -20.24 7.51
C ASP A 194 3.14 -20.08 6.38
N VAL A 195 3.32 -19.03 5.59
CA VAL A 195 2.47 -18.70 4.44
C VAL A 195 3.28 -18.49 3.17
N THR A 196 2.65 -18.77 2.04
CA THR A 196 3.20 -18.50 0.71
C THR A 196 3.14 -17.02 0.35
N GLN A 197 3.95 -16.61 -0.63
CA GLN A 197 3.84 -15.29 -1.28
C GLN A 197 2.41 -15.01 -1.77
N ASP A 198 1.78 -15.97 -2.46
CA ASP A 198 0.41 -15.80 -2.98
C ASP A 198 -0.60 -15.48 -1.87
N THR A 199 -0.40 -16.02 -0.66
CA THR A 199 -1.23 -15.69 0.50
C THR A 199 -1.04 -14.23 0.91
N ILE A 200 0.20 -13.73 0.97
CA ILE A 200 0.49 -12.32 1.27
C ILE A 200 -0.18 -11.40 0.24
N GLU A 201 0.01 -11.68 -1.05
CA GLU A 201 -0.60 -10.89 -2.12
C GLU A 201 -2.12 -10.92 -2.05
N MET A 202 -2.71 -12.06 -1.66
CA MET A 202 -4.16 -12.19 -1.42
C MET A 202 -4.63 -11.27 -0.27
N PHE A 203 -3.96 -11.25 0.89
CA PHE A 203 -4.30 -10.29 1.97
C PHE A 203 -4.28 -8.83 1.49
N LEU A 204 -3.34 -8.50 0.61
CA LEU A 204 -3.13 -7.14 0.14
C LEU A 204 -4.03 -6.71 -1.02
N THR A 205 -4.56 -7.65 -1.81
CA THR A 205 -5.26 -7.28 -3.07
C THR A 205 -6.62 -7.94 -3.26
N ALA A 206 -6.93 -9.02 -2.54
CA ALA A 206 -8.17 -9.74 -2.72
C ALA A 206 -9.38 -8.94 -2.22
N SER A 207 -10.55 -9.35 -2.68
CA SER A 207 -11.82 -8.82 -2.20
C SER A 207 -12.13 -9.29 -0.76
N VAL A 208 -12.99 -8.58 -0.04
CA VAL A 208 -13.38 -8.94 1.33
C VAL A 208 -13.98 -10.34 1.40
N GLY A 209 -14.78 -10.75 0.41
CA GLY A 209 -15.38 -12.09 0.39
C GLY A 209 -14.36 -13.21 0.17
N GLU A 210 -13.25 -12.92 -0.53
CA GLU A 210 -12.12 -13.86 -0.64
C GLU A 210 -11.35 -13.95 0.67
N LEU A 211 -11.15 -12.83 1.36
CA LEU A 211 -10.52 -12.78 2.68
C LEU A 211 -11.34 -13.55 3.71
N ASP A 212 -12.66 -13.33 3.76
CA ASP A 212 -13.58 -14.04 4.65
C ASP A 212 -13.49 -15.55 4.42
N ALA A 213 -13.58 -15.97 3.16
CA ALA A 213 -13.47 -17.38 2.80
C ALA A 213 -12.10 -17.95 3.16
N TYR A 214 -11.02 -17.19 2.99
CA TYR A 214 -9.69 -17.63 3.35
C TYR A 214 -9.56 -17.84 4.87
N ILE A 215 -9.94 -16.84 5.67
CA ILE A 215 -9.86 -16.89 7.13
C ILE A 215 -10.65 -18.10 7.66
N ILE A 216 -11.92 -18.24 7.29
CA ILE A 216 -12.78 -19.35 7.73
C ILE A 216 -12.15 -20.72 7.43
N ASN A 217 -11.50 -20.88 6.28
CA ASN A 217 -10.96 -22.16 5.83
C ASN A 217 -9.53 -22.44 6.32
N ASN A 218 -8.77 -21.42 6.75
CA ASN A 218 -7.35 -21.52 7.07
C ASN A 218 -6.99 -21.18 8.52
N THR A 219 -7.99 -21.08 9.41
CA THR A 219 -7.81 -20.95 10.87
C THR A 219 -8.41 -22.15 11.61
N PRO A 220 -7.85 -23.36 11.47
CA PRO A 220 -8.45 -24.58 12.02
C PRO A 220 -8.50 -24.56 13.55
N GLY A 221 -9.67 -24.88 14.11
CA GLY A 221 -9.88 -24.97 15.56
C GLY A 221 -10.40 -23.69 16.23
N THR A 222 -10.63 -22.63 15.46
CA THR A 222 -11.28 -21.40 15.92
C THR A 222 -12.47 -21.07 15.02
N ASP A 223 -13.60 -20.71 15.62
CA ASP A 223 -14.81 -20.34 14.91
C ASP A 223 -14.81 -18.81 14.66
N TYR A 224 -14.16 -18.39 13.57
CA TYR A 224 -14.29 -17.02 13.03
C TYR A 224 -15.40 -16.96 11.98
N THR A 225 -16.17 -15.88 11.98
CA THR A 225 -17.29 -15.72 11.02
C THR A 225 -16.87 -15.11 9.69
N ASP A 226 -15.83 -14.28 9.71
CA ASP A 226 -15.34 -13.48 8.59
C ASP A 226 -13.95 -12.89 8.97
N ALA A 227 -13.35 -12.13 8.06
CA ALA A 227 -12.03 -11.55 8.26
C ALA A 227 -12.01 -10.46 9.35
N MET A 228 -13.09 -9.72 9.55
CA MET A 228 -13.15 -8.63 10.53
C MET A 228 -13.34 -9.18 11.94
N ASP A 229 -14.17 -10.21 12.11
CA ASP A 229 -14.28 -10.98 13.36
C ASP A 229 -12.93 -11.59 13.77
N PHE A 230 -12.15 -12.07 12.80
CA PHE A 230 -10.76 -12.48 13.06
C PHE A 230 -9.90 -11.31 13.53
N LEU A 231 -9.92 -10.18 12.83
CA LEU A 231 -9.14 -9.00 13.21
C LEU A 231 -9.45 -8.56 14.64
N PHE A 232 -10.72 -8.35 14.97
CA PHE A 232 -11.12 -7.82 16.29
C PHE A 232 -10.67 -8.73 17.43
N LYS A 233 -10.85 -10.04 17.29
CA LYS A 233 -10.46 -11.02 18.31
C LYS A 233 -8.94 -11.14 18.51
N ASN A 234 -8.14 -10.71 17.54
CA ASN A 234 -6.69 -10.90 17.55
C ASN A 234 -5.89 -9.59 17.53
N ASP A 235 -6.57 -8.45 17.48
CA ASP A 235 -5.94 -7.13 17.49
C ASP A 235 -6.53 -6.24 18.58
N GLY A 236 -6.48 -6.71 19.83
CA GLY A 236 -6.67 -5.87 21.02
C GLY A 236 -8.11 -5.49 21.41
N GLU A 237 -9.16 -5.94 20.70
CA GLU A 237 -10.56 -5.56 21.02
C GLU A 237 -10.93 -5.92 22.46
N ALA A 238 -10.56 -7.12 22.92
CA ALA A 238 -10.89 -7.62 24.26
C ALA A 238 -10.33 -6.75 25.41
N ASP A 239 -9.22 -6.03 25.14
CA ASP A 239 -8.55 -5.15 26.08
C ASP A 239 -8.93 -3.67 25.89
N ASN A 240 -9.81 -3.36 24.91
CA ASN A 240 -10.16 -2.01 24.47
C ASN A 240 -8.97 -1.23 23.89
N GLU A 241 -8.05 -1.90 23.19
CA GLU A 241 -6.83 -1.31 22.63
C GLU A 241 -6.65 -1.68 21.13
N GLY A 242 -7.75 -1.78 20.40
CA GLY A 242 -7.80 -2.44 19.08
C GLY A 242 -8.82 -1.92 18.07
N TRP A 243 -8.94 -2.61 16.94
CA TRP A 243 -10.09 -2.44 16.04
C TRP A 243 -11.34 -3.09 16.61
N ARG A 244 -12.48 -2.48 16.35
CA ARG A 244 -13.80 -2.96 16.80
C ARG A 244 -14.89 -2.62 15.81
N GLU A 245 -16.03 -3.26 16.01
CA GLU A 245 -17.28 -2.88 15.36
C GLU A 245 -18.10 -1.93 16.24
N VAL A 246 -18.64 -0.86 15.65
CA VAL A 246 -19.54 0.09 16.31
C VAL A 246 -20.70 0.50 15.40
N THR A 247 -21.83 0.84 15.99
CA THR A 247 -22.96 1.42 15.24
C THR A 247 -22.92 2.94 15.32
N GLN A 248 -22.75 3.60 14.18
CA GLN A 248 -22.70 5.07 14.08
C GLN A 248 -23.51 5.55 12.88
N ASN A 249 -24.32 6.61 13.05
CA ASN A 249 -25.16 7.19 11.99
C ASN A 249 -26.02 6.20 11.18
N GLY A 250 -26.40 5.06 11.78
CA GLY A 250 -27.20 4.04 11.12
C GLY A 250 -26.40 3.04 10.27
N HIS A 251 -25.07 3.11 10.34
CA HIS A 251 -24.12 2.20 9.72
C HIS A 251 -23.41 1.36 10.77
N THR A 252 -22.96 0.18 10.35
CA THR A 252 -21.99 -0.63 11.10
C THR A 252 -20.59 -0.28 10.59
N VAL A 253 -19.78 0.29 11.47
CA VAL A 253 -18.50 0.92 11.19
C VAL A 253 -17.39 0.13 11.87
N ILE A 254 -16.25 -0.01 11.18
CA ILE A 254 -15.00 -0.44 11.81
C ILE A 254 -14.29 0.79 12.37
N ASP A 255 -13.91 0.71 13.63
CA ASP A 255 -13.47 1.85 14.43
C ASP A 255 -12.28 1.43 15.30
N TRP A 256 -11.40 2.36 15.61
CA TRP A 256 -10.31 2.12 16.54
C TRP A 256 -10.73 2.52 17.97
N PHE A 257 -10.27 1.78 18.98
CA PHE A 257 -10.41 2.22 20.37
C PHE A 257 -9.53 3.45 20.64
N GLY A 258 -10.04 4.66 20.40
CA GLY A 258 -9.27 5.87 20.67
C GLY A 258 -9.86 7.16 20.08
N THR A 259 -8.96 8.04 19.65
CA THR A 259 -9.24 9.30 18.96
C THR A 259 -8.23 9.40 17.82
N GLY A 260 -8.66 9.03 16.62
CA GLY A 260 -7.70 8.65 15.59
C GLY A 260 -7.13 7.25 15.88
N LEU A 261 -6.48 6.68 14.87
CA LEU A 261 -5.61 5.54 15.07
C LEU A 261 -4.52 5.90 16.11
N ASP A 262 -4.25 5.00 17.05
CA ASP A 262 -3.17 5.27 18.02
C ASP A 262 -1.81 5.32 17.30
N ALA A 263 -1.07 6.41 17.50
CA ALA A 263 0.21 6.62 16.82
C ALA A 263 1.28 5.62 17.26
N ALA A 264 1.21 5.12 18.50
CA ALA A 264 2.13 4.09 18.98
C ALA A 264 1.78 2.72 18.37
N TYR A 265 0.49 2.39 18.22
CA TYR A 265 0.04 1.22 17.47
C TYR A 265 0.54 1.27 16.02
N PHE A 266 0.30 2.39 15.31
CA PHE A 266 0.76 2.54 13.93
C PHE A 266 2.28 2.40 13.83
N LYS A 267 3.00 2.99 14.78
CA LYS A 267 4.45 2.85 14.89
C LYS A 267 4.90 1.41 15.07
N ASN A 268 4.34 0.72 16.05
CA ASN A 268 4.66 -0.69 16.33
C ASN A 268 4.39 -1.56 15.10
N MET A 269 3.30 -1.29 14.38
CA MET A 269 2.99 -2.02 13.16
C MET A 269 4.08 -1.87 12.11
N TYR A 270 4.59 -0.66 11.79
CA TYR A 270 5.67 -0.56 10.80
C TYR A 270 7.06 -0.91 11.37
N THR A 271 7.30 -0.85 12.68
CA THR A 271 8.61 -1.24 13.26
C THR A 271 8.76 -2.73 13.44
N ASP A 272 7.67 -3.39 13.84
CA ASP A 272 7.65 -4.79 14.29
C ASP A 272 6.67 -5.63 13.46
N PHE A 273 6.39 -5.22 12.21
CA PHE A 273 5.50 -5.95 11.32
C PHE A 273 5.90 -7.44 11.25
N PRO A 274 4.98 -8.40 11.42
CA PRO A 274 5.35 -9.81 11.48
C PRO A 274 5.99 -10.29 10.16
N PRO A 275 7.13 -11.02 10.21
CA PRO A 275 7.69 -11.66 9.04
C PRO A 275 6.86 -12.89 8.64
N ARG A 276 6.98 -13.31 7.38
CA ARG A 276 6.65 -14.69 7.00
C ARG A 276 7.91 -15.55 6.86
N GLU A 277 7.75 -16.86 6.91
CA GLU A 277 8.87 -17.77 6.66
C GLU A 277 9.30 -17.75 5.17
N LEU A 278 10.61 -17.92 4.95
CA LEU A 278 11.19 -18.10 3.61
C LEU A 278 10.90 -19.52 3.13
N THR A 279 10.22 -19.65 2.01
CA THR A 279 9.82 -20.93 1.42
C THR A 279 10.77 -21.38 0.29
N ASP A 280 10.69 -22.65 -0.09
CA ASP A 280 11.44 -23.19 -1.24
C ASP A 280 11.07 -22.51 -2.56
N ASP A 281 9.84 -22.03 -2.70
CA ASP A 281 9.38 -21.35 -3.91
C ASP A 281 9.99 -19.94 -4.01
N ASP A 282 10.20 -19.24 -2.88
CA ASP A 282 10.92 -17.98 -2.86
C ASP A 282 12.37 -18.14 -3.32
N ILE A 283 13.04 -19.22 -2.90
CA ILE A 283 14.40 -19.52 -3.34
C ILE A 283 14.44 -19.76 -4.85
N LYS A 284 13.43 -20.45 -5.42
CA LYS A 284 13.34 -20.64 -6.87
C LYS A 284 13.12 -19.31 -7.59
N GLU A 285 12.27 -18.45 -7.04
CA GLU A 285 11.96 -17.15 -7.61
C GLU A 285 13.16 -16.21 -7.60
N VAL A 286 13.89 -16.13 -6.49
CA VAL A 286 15.15 -15.37 -6.37
C VAL A 286 16.18 -15.85 -7.40
N ASN A 287 16.32 -17.18 -7.58
CA ASN A 287 17.21 -17.73 -8.60
C ASN A 287 16.76 -17.37 -10.02
N ARG A 288 15.45 -17.45 -10.30
CA ARG A 288 14.86 -17.09 -11.59
C ARG A 288 15.12 -15.61 -11.92
N ILE A 289 14.90 -14.71 -10.96
CA ILE A 289 15.18 -13.27 -11.12
C ILE A 289 16.68 -13.06 -11.36
N GLY A 290 17.54 -13.72 -10.58
CA GLY A 290 18.99 -13.65 -10.75
C GLY A 290 19.46 -14.03 -12.16
N ASP A 291 18.90 -15.11 -12.72
CA ASP A 291 19.18 -15.54 -14.10
C ASP A 291 18.67 -14.53 -15.15
N GLN A 292 17.49 -13.93 -14.93
CA GLN A 292 16.93 -12.90 -15.81
C GLN A 292 17.78 -11.62 -15.80
N VAL A 293 18.17 -11.14 -14.63
CA VAL A 293 19.05 -9.97 -14.48
C VAL A 293 20.38 -10.20 -15.19
N LYS A 294 20.98 -11.39 -15.03
CA LYS A 294 22.23 -11.75 -15.69
C LYS A 294 22.10 -11.72 -17.22
N MET A 295 21.00 -12.24 -17.77
CA MET A 295 20.74 -12.20 -19.21
C MET A 295 20.59 -10.78 -19.75
N ILE A 296 19.88 -9.91 -19.02
CA ILE A 296 19.68 -8.51 -19.41
C ILE A 296 20.99 -7.73 -19.34
N GLN A 297 21.79 -7.92 -18.28
CA GLN A 297 23.11 -7.30 -18.16
C GLN A 297 24.04 -7.70 -19.31
N GLN A 298 24.03 -8.97 -19.71
CA GLN A 298 24.80 -9.43 -20.89
C GLN A 298 24.29 -8.79 -22.17
N THR A 299 22.96 -8.71 -22.36
CA THR A 299 22.35 -8.08 -23.54
C THR A 299 22.70 -6.60 -23.63
N LEU A 300 22.59 -5.86 -22.52
CA LEU A 300 22.95 -4.44 -22.44
C LEU A 300 24.44 -4.24 -22.75
N LYS A 301 25.31 -5.10 -22.21
CA LYS A 301 26.74 -5.06 -22.50
C LYS A 301 27.02 -5.22 -24.00
N TYR A 302 26.40 -6.20 -24.66
CA TYR A 302 26.58 -6.40 -26.11
C TYR A 302 26.00 -5.25 -26.92
N TRP A 303 24.83 -4.73 -26.53
CA TRP A 303 24.20 -3.60 -27.20
C TRP A 303 25.07 -2.34 -27.19
N ILE A 304 25.64 -2.00 -26.03
CA ILE A 304 26.57 -0.87 -25.89
C ILE A 304 27.85 -1.10 -26.71
N GLN A 305 28.36 -2.33 -26.74
CA GLN A 305 29.52 -2.67 -27.57
C GLN A 305 29.25 -2.44 -29.06
N ILE A 306 28.10 -2.91 -29.57
CA ILE A 306 27.68 -2.71 -30.97
C ILE A 306 27.57 -1.21 -31.28
N SER A 307 26.85 -0.46 -30.44
CA SER A 307 26.64 0.99 -30.63
C SER A 307 27.98 1.75 -30.68
N ARG A 308 28.93 1.39 -29.81
CA ARG A 308 30.27 1.99 -29.79
C ARG A 308 31.06 1.64 -31.05
N ASP A 309 31.00 0.40 -31.49
CA ASP A 309 31.74 -0.08 -32.65
C ASP A 309 31.19 0.56 -33.95
N GLU A 310 29.87 0.77 -34.06
CA GLU A 310 29.25 1.53 -35.15
C GLU A 310 29.70 2.99 -35.16
N GLN A 311 29.68 3.68 -34.01
CA GLN A 311 30.16 5.06 -33.91
C GLN A 311 31.63 5.18 -34.31
N MET A 312 32.48 4.24 -33.88
CA MET A 312 33.88 4.20 -34.30
C MET A 312 34.03 3.96 -35.81
N ALA A 313 33.21 3.11 -36.42
CA ALA A 313 33.23 2.85 -37.85
C ALA A 313 32.82 4.10 -38.66
N ILE A 314 31.78 4.80 -38.22
CA ILE A 314 31.36 6.08 -38.81
C ILE A 314 32.49 7.11 -38.70
N ALA A 315 33.07 7.28 -37.50
CA ALA A 315 34.15 8.24 -37.27
C ALA A 315 35.41 7.95 -38.09
N ARG A 316 35.69 6.68 -38.42
CA ARG A 316 36.81 6.29 -39.28
C ARG A 316 36.55 6.54 -40.77
N ASN A 317 35.29 6.63 -41.18
CA ASN A 317 34.87 6.79 -42.58
C ASN A 317 34.62 8.27 -42.97
N ILE A 318 34.77 9.21 -42.03
CA ILE A 318 34.75 10.67 -42.22
C ILE A 318 36.19 11.17 -42.36
#